data_AF-A0A7J6NPX4-F1
#
_entry.id   AF-A0A7J6NPX4-F1
#
_cell.length_a   1.000
_cell.length_b   1.000
_cell.length_c   1.000
_cell.angle_alpha   90.00
_cell.angle_beta   90.00
_cell.angle_gamma   90.00
#
_symmetry.space_group_name_H-M   'P 1'
#
loop_
_entity.id
_entity.type
_entity.pdbx_description
1 polymer ?
#
loop_
_entity_poly.entity_id
_entity_poly.type
_entity_poly.pdbx_seq_one_letter_code
_entity_poly.pdbx_strand_id
1 'polypeptide(L)'
;MDVFLLLLLPIFTLISACASLQVLVHFQMPEDEGFKNSWICKIALILSLTLSGAITMLLPIDVKNTAENGGLNMEIVWPAAFILMVVFALVVNPLAMLLYETEGDVAMNPRRRLRAMLIQGTILTLGLVAIIGVTYLLLSKASVPCNSVDQKAEKPTPGICKDNLNGTFRTRTAFHIYIIAVVSFIGWFLFAIFGGCGIAAIPYMLMRASMRRPPSAIRDADYRNHRDVLARAASSLQVRSEKLKREETKLDTLREFTKKRKEASLKRDFNKFKADVHMLEDAFSHAHSAVNRSRGENSGLIRVGKLALGIISMILSMLWLLHVVLFMVARKKGTGQSVAWRMFATEAHYLDFYRFFFDNKVFLYMMIISSVIGFIMLTVNGRVKRTSLYLDKSAEKRIRELASLSIGAG
;
A
#
# COMPACT_ATOMS: atom_id res chain seq x y z
N MET A 1 4.25 -34.31 8.00
CA MET A 1 4.79 -32.97 7.67
C MET A 1 6.25 -32.94 8.05
N ASP A 2 7.13 -32.62 7.12
CA ASP A 2 8.55 -32.45 7.43
C ASP A 2 8.77 -31.37 8.48
N VAL A 3 9.64 -31.68 9.44
CA VAL A 3 10.09 -30.79 10.53
C VAL A 3 10.51 -29.40 10.00
N PHE A 4 11.07 -29.37 8.79
CA PHE A 4 11.45 -28.13 8.11
C PHE A 4 10.25 -27.19 7.86
N LEU A 5 9.13 -27.69 7.33
CA LEU A 5 7.95 -26.86 7.03
C LEU A 5 7.23 -26.45 8.34
N LEU A 6 7.22 -27.36 9.32
CA LEU A 6 6.65 -27.13 10.65
C LEU A 6 7.39 -26.01 11.39
N LEU A 7 8.71 -25.88 11.22
CA LEU A 7 9.51 -24.80 11.79
C LEU A 7 9.46 -23.53 10.93
N LEU A 8 9.46 -23.66 9.61
CA LEU A 8 9.48 -22.52 8.70
C LEU A 8 8.21 -21.67 8.79
N LEU A 9 7.04 -22.31 8.94
CA LEU A 9 5.75 -21.63 9.02
C LEU A 9 5.67 -20.64 10.20
N PRO A 10 5.88 -21.05 11.48
CA PRO A 10 5.84 -20.13 12.61
C PRO A 10 6.92 -19.06 12.51
N ILE A 11 8.13 -19.42 12.07
CA ILE A 11 9.23 -18.45 11.89
C ILE A 11 8.83 -17.38 10.87
N PHE A 12 8.31 -17.78 9.72
CA PHE A 12 7.90 -16.84 8.68
C PHE A 12 6.72 -15.96 9.14
N THR A 13 5.74 -16.52 9.83
CA THR A 13 4.63 -15.73 10.40
C THR A 13 5.11 -14.73 11.45
N LEU A 14 6.11 -15.10 12.26
CA LEU A 14 6.72 -14.20 13.24
C LEU A 14 7.48 -13.07 12.55
N ILE A 15 8.28 -13.38 11.53
CA ILE A 15 8.96 -12.37 10.71
C ILE A 15 7.95 -11.42 10.07
N SER A 16 6.85 -11.96 9.53
CA SER A 16 5.78 -11.16 8.95
C SER A 16 5.08 -10.26 9.98
N ALA A 17 4.86 -10.75 11.20
CA ALA A 17 4.32 -9.96 12.30
C ALA A 17 5.28 -8.83 12.72
N CYS A 18 6.57 -9.11 12.85
CA CYS A 18 7.59 -8.11 13.15
C CYS A 18 7.70 -7.05 12.06
N ALA A 19 7.67 -7.45 10.78
CA ALA A 19 7.66 -6.51 9.66
C ALA A 19 6.40 -5.64 9.67
N SER A 20 5.24 -6.22 9.98
CA SER A 20 3.97 -5.49 10.11
C SER A 20 4.02 -4.46 11.24
N LEU A 21 4.64 -4.80 12.38
CA LEU A 21 4.87 -3.88 13.48
C LEU A 21 5.80 -2.73 13.07
N GLN A 22 6.87 -3.02 12.34
CA GLN A 22 7.80 -2.00 11.85
C GLN A 22 7.11 -1.02 10.90
N VAL A 23 6.26 -1.52 9.99
CA VAL A 23 5.44 -0.68 9.10
C VAL A 23 4.55 0.24 9.94
N LEU A 24 3.86 -0.29 10.96
CA LEU A 24 3.03 0.52 11.84
C LEU A 24 3.82 1.62 12.54
N VAL A 25 4.97 1.29 13.15
CA VAL A 25 5.81 2.25 13.87
C VAL A 25 6.38 3.33 12.93
N HIS A 26 6.62 3.00 11.67
CA HIS A 26 7.15 3.94 10.69
C HIS A 26 6.09 4.92 10.15
N PHE A 27 4.84 4.46 9.97
CA PHE A 27 3.77 5.24 9.35
C PHE A 27 2.75 5.82 10.34
N GLN A 28 2.88 5.54 11.65
CA GLN A 28 2.04 6.18 12.67
C GLN A 28 2.27 7.70 12.71
N MET A 29 1.21 8.46 12.92
CA MET A 29 1.31 9.90 13.10
C MET A 29 1.90 10.22 14.49
N PRO A 30 2.66 11.33 14.66
CA PRO A 30 3.21 11.72 15.96
C PRO A 30 2.15 11.91 17.05
N GLU A 31 0.93 12.28 16.65
CA GLU A 31 -0.22 12.47 17.55
C GLU A 31 -0.75 11.14 18.12
N ASP A 32 -0.46 10.02 17.45
CA ASP A 32 -0.87 8.67 17.82
C ASP A 32 0.25 7.86 18.51
N GLU A 33 1.29 8.55 18.98
CA GLU A 33 2.39 7.93 19.72
C GLU A 33 1.90 7.24 20.99
N GLY A 34 2.20 5.95 21.12
CA GLY A 34 1.83 5.11 22.25
C GLY A 34 0.80 4.02 21.90
N PHE A 35 0.96 2.84 22.49
CA PHE A 35 0.13 1.67 22.15
C PHE A 35 -1.33 1.80 22.60
N LYS A 36 -1.61 2.63 23.61
CA LYS A 36 -2.97 2.80 24.17
C LYS A 36 -3.90 3.59 23.25
N ASN A 37 -3.37 4.50 22.43
CA ASN A 37 -4.17 5.27 21.48
C ASN A 37 -4.50 4.38 20.27
N SER A 38 -5.79 4.23 19.98
CA SER A 38 -6.33 3.45 18.85
C SER A 38 -5.79 2.03 18.72
N TRP A 39 -5.62 1.35 19.85
CA TRP A 39 -5.03 0.02 19.93
C TRP A 39 -5.76 -1.03 19.08
N ILE A 40 -7.09 -0.91 18.94
CA ILE A 40 -7.91 -1.82 18.12
C ILE A 40 -7.53 -1.71 16.64
N CYS A 41 -7.37 -0.49 16.14
CA CYS A 41 -7.00 -0.23 14.74
C CYS A 41 -5.59 -0.73 14.45
N LYS A 42 -4.67 -0.54 15.41
CA LYS A 42 -3.30 -1.04 15.34
C LYS A 42 -3.26 -2.57 15.28
N ILE A 43 -4.03 -3.26 16.13
CA ILE A 43 -4.10 -4.73 16.13
C ILE A 43 -4.74 -5.26 14.83
N ALA A 44 -5.86 -4.68 14.40
CA ALA A 44 -6.53 -5.07 13.17
C ALA A 44 -5.59 -4.95 11.96
N LEU A 45 -4.83 -3.85 11.87
CA LEU A 45 -3.85 -3.63 10.82
C LEU A 45 -2.71 -4.65 10.87
N ILE A 46 -2.10 -4.88 12.04
CA ILE A 46 -1.02 -5.88 12.20
C ILE A 46 -1.53 -7.28 11.82
N LEU A 47 -2.72 -7.68 12.29
CA LEU A 47 -3.30 -8.98 11.95
C LEU A 47 -3.56 -9.11 10.46
N SER A 48 -4.10 -8.07 9.80
CA SER A 48 -4.38 -8.10 8.37
C SER A 48 -3.10 -8.23 7.52
N LEU A 49 -2.04 -7.50 7.87
CA LEU A 49 -0.75 -7.57 7.19
C LEU A 49 -0.05 -8.90 7.44
N THR A 50 -0.09 -9.40 8.68
CA THR A 50 0.47 -10.71 9.04
C THR A 50 -0.27 -11.85 8.33
N LEU A 51 -1.60 -11.78 8.25
CA LEU A 51 -2.42 -12.73 7.52
C LEU A 51 -2.07 -12.73 6.02
N SER A 52 -1.92 -11.56 5.41
CA SER A 52 -1.50 -11.43 4.02
C SER A 52 -0.14 -12.10 3.79
N GLY A 53 0.81 -11.93 4.72
CA GLY A 53 2.10 -12.62 4.68
C GLY A 53 1.93 -14.13 4.82
N ALA A 54 1.20 -14.58 5.84
CA ALA A 54 0.98 -16.01 6.13
C ALA A 54 0.36 -16.77 4.94
N ILE A 55 -0.56 -16.17 4.20
CA ILE A 55 -1.20 -16.79 3.02
C ILE A 55 -0.19 -17.07 1.91
N THR A 56 0.89 -16.31 1.79
CA THR A 56 1.94 -16.60 0.79
C THR A 56 2.66 -17.94 1.04
N MET A 57 2.72 -18.38 2.31
CA MET A 57 3.26 -19.71 2.66
C MET A 57 2.30 -20.85 2.31
N LEU A 58 1.03 -20.57 2.00
CA LEU A 58 0.10 -21.64 1.63
C LEU A 58 0.48 -22.34 0.32
N LEU A 59 1.17 -21.63 -0.59
CA LEU A 59 1.67 -22.19 -1.85
C LEU A 59 2.74 -23.29 -1.65
N PRO A 60 3.86 -23.06 -0.95
CA PRO A 60 4.83 -24.13 -0.70
C PRO A 60 4.26 -25.27 0.15
N ILE A 61 3.31 -24.98 1.06
CA ILE A 61 2.60 -26.01 1.81
C ILE A 61 1.76 -26.88 0.87
N ASP A 62 1.02 -26.30 -0.07
CA ASP A 62 0.20 -27.02 -1.05
C ASP A 62 1.06 -27.92 -1.96
N VAL A 63 2.15 -27.38 -2.51
CA VAL A 63 3.09 -28.13 -3.36
C VAL A 63 3.63 -29.35 -2.61
N LYS A 64 4.04 -29.16 -1.35
CA LYS A 64 4.59 -30.25 -0.55
C LYS A 64 3.52 -31.26 -0.12
N ASN A 65 2.36 -30.78 0.33
CA ASN A 65 1.25 -31.63 0.72
C ASN A 65 0.78 -32.55 -0.42
N THR A 66 0.80 -32.02 -1.65
CA THR A 66 0.49 -32.80 -2.85
C THR A 66 1.61 -33.78 -3.20
N ALA A 67 2.87 -33.40 -3.03
CA ALA A 67 4.02 -34.25 -3.35
C ALA A 67 4.18 -35.46 -2.40
N GLU A 68 3.88 -35.28 -1.11
CA GLU A 68 4.15 -36.26 -0.06
C GLU A 68 2.89 -36.92 0.52
N ASN A 69 1.72 -36.73 -0.10
CA ASN A 69 0.42 -37.16 0.43
C ASN A 69 0.21 -36.71 1.90
N GLY A 70 0.45 -35.42 2.16
CA GLY A 70 0.53 -34.83 3.50
C GLY A 70 -0.76 -34.82 4.32
N GLY A 71 -1.88 -35.33 3.79
CA GLY A 71 -3.15 -35.51 4.51
C GLY A 71 -3.95 -34.24 4.78
N LEU A 72 -3.44 -33.04 4.45
CA LEU A 72 -4.21 -31.80 4.54
C LEU A 72 -5.13 -31.66 3.34
N ASN A 73 -6.42 -31.40 3.59
CA ASN A 73 -7.37 -31.13 2.52
C ASN A 73 -7.22 -29.68 2.02
N MET A 74 -6.37 -29.48 1.01
CA MET A 74 -6.12 -28.17 0.41
C MET A 74 -7.35 -27.59 -0.31
N GLU A 75 -8.35 -28.41 -0.66
CA GLU A 75 -9.60 -27.92 -1.24
C GLU A 75 -10.43 -27.09 -0.24
N ILE A 76 -10.24 -27.29 1.07
CA ILE A 76 -10.91 -26.52 2.11
C ILE A 76 -10.03 -25.36 2.59
N VAL A 77 -8.73 -25.62 2.76
CA VAL A 77 -7.79 -24.64 3.34
C VAL A 77 -7.67 -23.39 2.47
N TRP A 78 -7.57 -23.56 1.14
CA TRP A 78 -7.45 -22.41 0.23
C TRP A 78 -8.70 -21.50 0.25
N PRO A 79 -9.93 -22.00 0.02
CA PRO A 79 -11.12 -21.17 0.13
C PRO A 79 -11.28 -20.53 1.51
N ALA A 80 -10.99 -21.25 2.59
CA ALA A 80 -11.07 -20.69 3.94
C ALA A 80 -10.10 -19.51 4.13
N ALA A 81 -8.84 -19.63 3.67
CA ALA A 81 -7.85 -18.57 3.73
C ALA A 81 -8.25 -17.35 2.89
N PHE A 82 -8.80 -17.56 1.69
CA PHE A 82 -9.31 -16.48 0.85
C PHE A 82 -10.52 -15.77 1.43
N ILE A 83 -11.50 -16.52 1.95
CA ILE A 83 -12.67 -15.94 2.61
C ILE A 83 -12.22 -15.12 3.82
N LEU A 84 -11.27 -15.63 4.61
CA LEU A 84 -10.71 -14.89 5.73
C LEU A 84 -10.04 -13.59 5.26
N MET A 85 -9.25 -13.63 4.19
CA MET A 85 -8.66 -12.42 3.60
C MET A 85 -9.73 -11.39 3.18
N VAL A 86 -10.81 -11.84 2.55
CA VAL A 86 -11.93 -10.99 2.14
C VAL A 86 -12.65 -10.37 3.33
N VAL A 87 -12.89 -11.14 4.39
CA VAL A 87 -13.49 -10.63 5.62
C VAL A 87 -12.60 -9.54 6.24
N PHE A 88 -11.29 -9.76 6.28
CA PHE A 88 -10.35 -8.74 6.77
C PHE A 88 -10.37 -7.48 5.89
N ALA A 89 -10.32 -7.64 4.57
CA ALA A 89 -10.26 -6.52 3.62
C ALA A 89 -11.56 -5.70 3.57
N LEU A 90 -12.73 -6.34 3.61
CA LEU A 90 -14.03 -5.71 3.39
C LEU A 90 -14.81 -5.39 4.66
N VAL A 91 -14.52 -6.06 5.77
CA VAL A 91 -15.25 -5.89 7.04
C VAL A 91 -14.33 -5.33 8.11
N VAL A 92 -13.26 -6.04 8.46
CA VAL A 92 -12.41 -5.69 9.60
C VAL A 92 -11.68 -4.37 9.38
N ASN A 93 -11.02 -4.20 8.23
CA ASN A 93 -10.23 -3.00 7.94
C ASN A 93 -11.09 -1.73 7.81
N PRO A 94 -12.22 -1.71 7.07
CA PRO A 94 -13.09 -0.55 7.03
C PRO A 94 -13.71 -0.23 8.40
N LEU A 95 -14.07 -1.25 9.18
CA LEU A 95 -14.62 -1.05 10.52
C LEU A 95 -13.58 -0.50 11.50
N ALA A 96 -12.32 -0.95 11.39
CA ALA A 96 -11.20 -0.37 12.13
C ALA A 96 -10.97 1.10 11.74
N MET A 97 -11.05 1.44 10.45
CA MET A 97 -10.94 2.83 10.00
C MET A 97 -12.05 3.73 10.57
N LEU A 98 -13.31 3.27 10.53
CA LEU A 98 -14.43 4.00 11.12
C LEU A 98 -14.26 4.18 12.63
N LEU A 99 -13.75 3.17 13.34
CA LEU A 99 -13.46 3.28 14.76
C LEU A 99 -12.42 4.37 15.01
N TYR A 100 -11.32 4.37 14.26
CA TYR A 100 -10.28 5.38 14.35
C TYR A 100 -10.83 6.81 14.16
N GLU A 101 -11.66 7.03 13.15
CA GLU A 101 -12.29 8.34 12.90
C GLU A 101 -13.18 8.80 14.07
N THR A 102 -13.91 7.88 14.71
CA THR A 102 -14.80 8.22 15.83
C THR A 102 -14.08 8.42 17.17
N GLU A 103 -12.86 7.91 17.33
CA GLU A 103 -12.04 8.15 18.53
C GLU A 103 -11.56 9.60 18.60
N GLY A 104 -11.29 10.23 17.45
CA GLY A 104 -10.85 11.63 17.36
C GLY A 104 -11.90 12.67 17.78
N ASP A 105 -13.19 12.33 17.79
CA ASP A 105 -14.27 13.26 18.18
C ASP A 105 -14.58 13.16 19.68
N VAL A 106 -13.87 13.96 20.49
CA VAL A 106 -13.95 13.96 21.97
C VAL A 106 -15.34 14.36 22.49
N ALA A 107 -16.16 15.06 21.70
CA ALA A 107 -17.44 15.61 22.13
C ALA A 107 -18.57 14.56 22.20
N MET A 108 -18.40 13.39 21.60
CA MET A 108 -19.50 12.44 21.43
C MET A 108 -19.60 11.42 22.58
N ASN A 109 -20.80 11.09 23.04
CA ASN A 109 -20.98 10.06 24.08
C ASN A 109 -20.59 8.65 23.57
N PRO A 110 -19.94 7.79 24.39
CA PRO A 110 -19.42 6.50 23.93
C PRO A 110 -20.49 5.54 23.38
N ARG A 111 -21.71 5.56 23.95
CA ARG A 111 -22.84 4.78 23.44
C ARG A 111 -23.34 5.26 22.07
N ARG A 112 -23.26 6.57 21.81
CA ARG A 112 -23.63 7.17 20.52
C ARG A 112 -22.55 6.89 19.47
N ARG A 113 -21.26 6.88 19.87
CA ARG A 113 -20.13 6.45 19.02
C ARG A 113 -20.28 5.02 18.54
N LEU A 114 -20.49 4.07 19.48
CA LEU A 114 -20.67 2.66 19.12
C LEU A 114 -21.87 2.45 18.18
N ARG A 115 -22.98 3.14 18.43
CA ARG A 115 -24.16 3.07 17.52
C ARG A 115 -23.86 3.65 16.14
N ALA A 116 -23.20 4.80 16.06
CA ALA A 116 -22.85 5.42 14.78
C ALA A 116 -21.90 4.51 13.97
N MET A 117 -20.88 3.96 14.63
CA MET A 117 -19.95 3.00 14.05
C MET A 117 -20.68 1.75 13.54
N LEU A 118 -21.57 1.16 14.34
CA LEU A 118 -22.32 -0.03 13.93
C LEU A 118 -23.23 0.26 12.74
N ILE A 119 -23.93 1.40 12.72
CA ILE A 119 -24.81 1.80 11.61
C ILE A 119 -24.00 2.05 10.33
N GLN A 120 -22.93 2.84 10.41
CA GLN A 120 -22.07 3.12 9.25
C GLN A 120 -21.37 1.85 8.75
N GLY A 121 -20.89 1.01 9.66
CA GLY A 121 -20.30 -0.28 9.34
C GLY A 121 -21.30 -1.24 8.70
N THR A 122 -22.55 -1.30 9.18
CA THR A 122 -23.59 -2.14 8.55
C THR A 122 -23.98 -1.61 7.18
N ILE A 123 -24.11 -0.30 7.00
CA ILE A 123 -24.39 0.29 5.67
C ILE A 123 -23.26 -0.05 4.68
N LEU A 124 -22.00 0.10 5.10
CA LEU A 124 -20.84 -0.18 4.25
C LEU A 124 -20.76 -1.66 3.87
N THR A 125 -20.91 -2.56 4.85
CA THR A 125 -20.87 -4.01 4.62
C THR A 125 -22.05 -4.49 3.78
N LEU A 126 -23.27 -3.99 4.02
CA LEU A 126 -24.45 -4.35 3.25
C LEU A 126 -24.36 -3.81 1.81
N GLY A 127 -23.80 -2.62 1.62
CA GLY A 127 -23.47 -2.08 0.29
C GLY A 127 -22.49 -2.98 -0.47
N LEU A 128 -21.41 -3.43 0.18
CA LEU A 128 -20.43 -4.34 -0.43
C LEU A 128 -21.04 -5.71 -0.77
N VAL A 129 -21.83 -6.30 0.12
CA VAL A 129 -22.53 -7.57 -0.13
C VAL A 129 -23.52 -7.42 -1.28
N ALA A 130 -24.26 -6.30 -1.36
CA ALA A 130 -25.16 -6.03 -2.47
C ALA A 130 -24.42 -5.94 -3.81
N ILE A 131 -23.27 -5.24 -3.84
CA ILE A 131 -22.43 -5.17 -5.04
C ILE A 131 -21.97 -6.58 -5.47
N ILE A 132 -21.41 -7.36 -4.55
CA ILE A 132 -20.95 -8.74 -4.83
C ILE A 132 -22.10 -9.63 -5.28
N GLY A 133 -23.29 -9.47 -4.68
CA GLY A 133 -24.49 -10.21 -5.05
C GLY A 133 -24.97 -9.87 -6.46
N VAL A 134 -25.04 -8.58 -6.80
CA VAL A 134 -25.41 -8.12 -8.15
C VAL A 134 -24.40 -8.61 -9.19
N THR A 135 -23.11 -8.47 -8.90
CA THR A 135 -22.07 -8.94 -9.84
C THR A 135 -22.10 -10.46 -9.99
N TYR A 136 -22.39 -11.22 -8.92
CA TYR A 136 -22.58 -12.67 -9.00
C TYR A 136 -23.75 -13.04 -9.91
N LEU A 137 -24.88 -12.34 -9.82
CA LEU A 137 -26.04 -12.63 -10.68
C LEU A 137 -25.72 -12.41 -12.16
N LEU A 138 -24.91 -11.39 -12.48
CA LEU A 138 -24.58 -10.99 -13.85
C LEU A 138 -23.38 -11.75 -14.45
N LEU A 139 -22.35 -12.03 -13.65
CA LEU A 139 -21.03 -12.45 -14.14
C LEU A 139 -20.60 -13.88 -13.71
N SER A 140 -21.44 -14.64 -12.99
CA SER A 140 -21.11 -16.00 -12.48
C SER A 140 -21.09 -17.13 -13.52
N LYS A 141 -21.25 -16.81 -14.81
CA LYS A 141 -21.30 -17.82 -15.87
C LYS A 141 -19.87 -18.21 -16.28
N ALA A 142 -19.57 -19.50 -16.20
CA ALA A 142 -18.29 -20.05 -16.63
C ALA A 142 -18.47 -21.05 -17.78
N SER A 143 -17.58 -20.97 -18.78
CA SER A 143 -17.49 -21.89 -19.91
C SER A 143 -16.29 -22.82 -19.74
N VAL A 144 -16.53 -24.06 -19.32
CA VAL A 144 -15.49 -25.05 -19.03
C VAL A 144 -15.36 -26.03 -20.22
N PRO A 145 -14.15 -26.30 -20.74
CA PRO A 145 -13.95 -27.27 -21.81
C PRO A 145 -14.09 -28.72 -21.29
N CYS A 146 -14.78 -29.57 -22.05
CA CYS A 146 -15.06 -30.96 -21.66
C CYS A 146 -13.78 -31.80 -21.43
N ASN A 147 -12.64 -31.43 -22.00
CA ASN A 147 -11.33 -32.08 -21.79
C ASN A 147 -10.74 -31.95 -20.37
N SER A 148 -11.34 -31.12 -19.51
CA SER A 148 -10.83 -30.83 -18.15
C SER A 148 -11.64 -31.46 -17.02
N VAL A 149 -12.72 -32.16 -17.35
CA VAL A 149 -13.57 -32.86 -16.37
C VAL A 149 -13.04 -34.29 -16.22
N ASP A 150 -12.38 -34.56 -15.09
CA ASP A 150 -12.06 -35.94 -14.71
C ASP A 150 -13.36 -36.74 -14.59
N GLN A 151 -13.46 -37.83 -15.36
CA GLN A 151 -14.64 -38.71 -15.44
C GLN A 151 -15.03 -39.38 -14.09
N LYS A 152 -14.28 -39.11 -13.00
CA LYS A 152 -14.53 -39.60 -11.65
C LYS A 152 -15.41 -38.68 -10.79
N ALA A 153 -15.56 -37.41 -11.15
CA ALA A 153 -16.50 -36.52 -10.48
C ALA A 153 -17.88 -36.71 -11.12
N GLU A 154 -18.79 -37.27 -10.34
CA GLU A 154 -20.25 -37.25 -10.48
C GLU A 154 -20.80 -36.98 -11.88
N LYS A 155 -21.32 -38.05 -12.51
CA LYS A 155 -21.86 -38.12 -13.87
C LYS A 155 -22.36 -36.76 -14.37
N PRO A 156 -21.69 -36.12 -15.35
CA PRO A 156 -22.28 -34.97 -16.00
C PRO A 156 -23.62 -35.43 -16.56
N THR A 157 -24.65 -34.59 -16.44
CA THR A 157 -25.98 -34.79 -17.04
C THR A 157 -25.84 -35.53 -18.37
N PRO A 158 -26.52 -36.67 -18.56
CA PRO A 158 -26.23 -37.57 -19.67
C PRO A 158 -26.48 -36.84 -20.99
N GLY A 159 -25.41 -36.52 -21.73
CA GLY A 159 -25.50 -36.08 -23.13
C GLY A 159 -24.53 -35.00 -23.60
N ILE A 160 -24.01 -34.11 -22.75
CA ILE A 160 -23.36 -32.87 -23.27
C ILE A 160 -21.86 -33.06 -23.62
N CYS A 161 -21.12 -33.87 -22.86
CA CYS A 161 -19.69 -34.12 -23.11
C CYS A 161 -19.40 -35.55 -23.64
N LYS A 162 -20.41 -36.30 -24.11
CA LYS A 162 -20.22 -37.68 -24.60
C LYS A 162 -19.67 -37.76 -26.03
N ASP A 163 -20.02 -36.81 -26.89
CA ASP A 163 -19.76 -36.93 -28.34
C ASP A 163 -18.81 -35.86 -28.91
N ASN A 164 -18.48 -34.82 -28.13
CA ASN A 164 -17.58 -33.73 -28.55
C ASN A 164 -16.56 -33.36 -27.46
N LEU A 165 -15.37 -33.98 -27.51
CA LEU A 165 -14.24 -33.62 -26.64
C LEU A 165 -13.81 -32.15 -26.77
N ASN A 166 -14.11 -31.51 -27.91
CA ASN A 166 -13.80 -30.09 -28.15
C ASN A 166 -14.91 -29.12 -27.70
N GLY A 167 -16.02 -29.60 -27.14
CA GLY A 167 -17.13 -28.76 -26.68
C GLY A 167 -16.84 -28.01 -25.37
N THR A 168 -17.51 -26.87 -25.18
CA THR A 168 -17.51 -26.13 -23.90
C THR A 168 -18.89 -26.20 -23.24
N PHE A 169 -18.93 -26.56 -21.96
CA PHE A 169 -20.15 -26.57 -21.16
C PHE A 169 -20.25 -25.29 -20.33
N ARG A 170 -21.45 -24.66 -20.32
CA ARG A 170 -21.73 -23.47 -19.52
C ARG A 170 -22.41 -23.86 -18.23
N THR A 171 -21.78 -23.54 -17.11
CA THR A 171 -22.34 -23.74 -15.77
C THR A 171 -22.20 -22.49 -14.92
N ARG A 172 -23.05 -22.37 -13.90
CA ARG A 172 -22.93 -21.31 -12.90
C ARG A 172 -21.95 -21.78 -11.82
N THR A 173 -20.93 -20.96 -11.55
CA THR A 173 -19.93 -21.27 -10.52
C THR A 173 -20.52 -21.15 -9.12
N ALA A 174 -20.03 -21.98 -8.18
CA ALA A 174 -20.38 -21.82 -6.77
C ALA A 174 -19.96 -20.42 -6.25
N PHE A 175 -20.70 -19.90 -5.27
CA PHE A 175 -20.52 -18.54 -4.78
C PHE A 175 -19.12 -18.27 -4.20
N HIS A 176 -18.54 -19.22 -3.47
CA HIS A 176 -17.20 -19.08 -2.90
C HIS A 176 -16.10 -19.00 -3.97
N ILE A 177 -16.20 -19.81 -5.03
CA ILE A 177 -15.29 -19.78 -6.19
C ILE A 177 -15.38 -18.42 -6.88
N TYR A 178 -16.59 -17.89 -7.04
CA TYR A 178 -16.79 -16.57 -7.62
C TYR A 178 -16.10 -15.46 -6.82
N ILE A 179 -16.22 -15.47 -5.48
CA ILE A 179 -15.53 -14.49 -4.62
C ILE A 179 -14.01 -14.57 -4.82
N ILE A 180 -13.44 -15.79 -4.81
CA ILE A 180 -12.00 -16.00 -5.01
C ILE A 180 -11.56 -15.45 -6.37
N ALA A 181 -12.34 -15.68 -7.43
CA ALA A 181 -12.04 -15.17 -8.76
C ALA A 181 -12.09 -13.64 -8.84
N VAL A 182 -13.09 -12.99 -8.24
CA VAL A 182 -13.19 -11.52 -8.20
C VAL A 182 -12.01 -10.90 -7.46
N VAL A 183 -11.67 -11.44 -6.29
CA VAL A 183 -10.58 -10.94 -5.46
C VAL A 183 -9.23 -11.15 -6.15
N SER A 184 -9.05 -12.31 -6.76
CA SER A 184 -7.84 -12.61 -7.53
C SER A 184 -7.73 -11.70 -8.75
N PHE A 185 -8.84 -11.38 -9.43
CA PHE A 185 -8.85 -10.44 -10.55
C PHE A 185 -8.44 -9.02 -10.13
N ILE A 186 -9.01 -8.50 -9.04
CA ILE A 186 -8.60 -7.21 -8.47
C ILE A 186 -7.12 -7.27 -8.07
N GLY A 187 -6.71 -8.37 -7.43
CA GLY A 187 -5.33 -8.64 -7.06
C GLY A 187 -4.38 -8.58 -8.25
N TRP A 188 -4.72 -9.21 -9.38
CA TRP A 188 -3.94 -9.16 -10.61
C TRP A 188 -3.82 -7.76 -11.20
N PHE A 189 -4.88 -6.94 -11.13
CA PHE A 189 -4.83 -5.52 -11.51
C PHE A 189 -3.86 -4.72 -10.65
N LEU A 190 -4.01 -4.81 -9.32
CA LEU A 190 -3.14 -4.10 -8.39
C LEU A 190 -1.69 -4.58 -8.50
N PHE A 191 -1.49 -5.89 -8.65
CA PHE A 191 -0.18 -6.51 -8.83
C PHE A 191 0.49 -6.06 -10.13
N ALA A 192 -0.23 -5.98 -11.25
CA ALA A 192 0.34 -5.52 -12.52
C ALA A 192 0.81 -4.05 -12.42
N ILE A 193 0.03 -3.18 -11.77
CA ILE A 193 0.39 -1.76 -11.60
C ILE A 193 1.53 -1.61 -10.58
N PHE A 194 1.32 -2.03 -9.33
CA PHE A 194 2.28 -1.82 -8.24
C PHE A 194 3.50 -2.72 -8.35
N GLY A 195 3.34 -3.96 -8.80
CA GLY A 195 4.45 -4.88 -9.08
C GLY A 195 5.34 -4.32 -10.20
N GLY A 196 4.77 -3.86 -11.31
CA GLY A 196 5.55 -3.24 -12.38
C GLY A 196 6.31 -1.99 -11.92
N CYS A 197 5.65 -1.07 -11.21
CA CYS A 197 6.32 0.10 -10.61
C CYS A 197 7.42 -0.30 -9.60
N GLY A 198 7.17 -1.31 -8.77
CA GLY A 198 8.11 -1.78 -7.73
C GLY A 198 9.39 -2.38 -8.29
N ILE A 199 9.27 -3.17 -9.37
CA ILE A 199 10.40 -3.78 -10.10
C ILE A 199 11.36 -2.70 -10.65
N ALA A 200 10.82 -1.57 -11.10
CA ALA A 200 11.64 -0.45 -11.55
C ALA A 200 12.19 0.40 -10.38
N ALA A 201 11.41 0.56 -9.31
CA ALA A 201 11.72 1.50 -8.24
C ALA A 201 12.88 1.08 -7.34
N ILE A 202 12.92 -0.18 -6.91
CA ILE A 202 13.94 -0.68 -5.97
C ILE A 202 15.36 -0.53 -6.53
N PRO A 203 15.71 -1.09 -7.71
CA PRO A 203 17.07 -0.97 -8.23
C PRO A 203 17.46 0.48 -8.48
N TYR A 204 16.54 1.29 -9.01
CA TYR A 204 16.78 2.71 -9.26
C TYR A 204 17.05 3.50 -7.97
N MET A 205 16.26 3.29 -6.92
CA MET A 205 16.42 3.99 -5.65
C MET A 205 17.74 3.62 -4.97
N LEU A 206 18.12 2.34 -4.93
CA LEU A 206 19.37 1.90 -4.32
C LEU A 206 20.61 2.42 -5.08
N MET A 207 20.59 2.35 -6.41
CA MET A 207 21.68 2.89 -7.23
C MET A 207 21.82 4.41 -7.04
N ARG A 208 20.70 5.15 -7.08
CA ARG A 208 20.70 6.61 -6.88
C ARG A 208 21.14 6.98 -5.46
N ALA A 209 20.77 6.21 -4.46
CA ALA A 209 21.17 6.43 -3.07
C ALA A 209 22.69 6.26 -2.87
N SER A 210 23.33 5.37 -3.62
CA SER A 210 24.79 5.20 -3.58
C SER A 210 25.55 6.26 -4.40
N MET A 211 25.03 6.61 -5.59
CA MET A 211 25.68 7.58 -6.49
C MET A 211 25.60 9.04 -6.02
N ARG A 212 24.54 9.42 -5.28
CA ARG A 212 24.40 10.79 -4.78
C ARG A 212 25.37 11.03 -3.63
N ARG A 213 26.36 11.90 -3.87
CA ARG A 213 27.22 12.43 -2.79
C ARG A 213 26.34 13.19 -1.78
N PRO A 214 26.36 12.84 -0.48
CA PRO A 214 25.84 13.72 0.54
C PRO A 214 26.63 15.03 0.51
N PRO A 215 25.99 16.19 0.75
CA PRO A 215 26.72 17.42 1.03
C PRO A 215 27.72 17.16 2.17
N SER A 216 28.86 17.85 2.12
CA SER A 216 29.93 17.76 3.12
C SER A 216 29.37 17.79 4.53
N ALA A 217 29.93 16.96 5.43
CA ALA A 217 29.51 16.88 6.82
C ALA A 217 29.40 18.29 7.42
N ILE A 218 28.18 18.68 7.81
CA ILE A 218 27.94 19.93 8.49
C ILE A 218 28.63 19.83 9.85
N ARG A 219 29.47 20.78 10.19
CA ARG A 219 30.08 20.85 11.52
C ARG A 219 28.96 21.02 12.55
N ASP A 220 29.05 20.30 13.67
CA ASP A 220 28.01 20.34 14.71
C ASP A 220 27.66 21.77 15.18
N ALA A 221 28.65 22.66 15.19
CA ALA A 221 28.45 24.08 15.52
C ALA A 221 27.55 24.79 14.51
N ASP A 222 27.74 24.55 13.21
CA ASP A 222 26.98 25.21 12.15
C ASP A 222 25.53 24.67 12.11
N TYR A 223 25.33 23.39 12.45
CA TYR A 223 23.99 22.81 12.60
C TYR A 223 23.22 23.39 13.79
N ARG A 224 23.87 23.57 14.95
CA ARG A 224 23.24 24.21 16.12
C ARG A 224 22.77 25.62 15.76
N ASN A 225 23.63 26.40 15.11
CA ASN A 225 23.27 27.76 14.65
C ASN A 225 22.07 27.74 13.69
N HIS A 226 22.02 26.79 12.75
CA HIS A 226 20.88 26.64 11.83
C HIS A 226 19.60 26.26 12.56
N ARG A 227 19.70 25.32 13.52
CA ARG A 227 18.57 24.89 14.34
C ARG A 227 18.01 26.04 15.17
N ASP A 228 18.86 26.91 15.70
CA ASP A 228 18.43 28.08 16.49
C ASP A 228 17.72 29.13 15.63
N VAL A 229 18.13 29.30 14.37
CA VAL A 229 17.41 30.16 13.41
C VAL A 229 16.03 29.59 13.09
N LEU A 230 15.95 28.28 12.83
CA LEU A 230 14.67 27.60 12.56
C LEU A 230 13.74 27.64 13.79
N ALA A 231 14.28 27.45 14.99
CA ALA A 231 13.51 27.53 16.23
C ALA A 231 12.91 28.93 16.43
N ARG A 232 13.68 30.00 16.18
CA ARG A 232 13.18 31.38 16.24
C ARG A 232 12.11 31.67 15.20
N ALA A 233 12.27 31.17 13.98
CA ALA A 233 11.25 31.29 12.93
C ALA A 233 9.96 30.51 13.29
N ALA A 234 10.07 29.35 13.94
CA ALA A 234 8.92 28.61 14.44
C ALA A 234 8.17 29.41 15.52
N SER A 235 8.89 30.01 16.47
CA SER A 235 8.30 30.85 17.51
C SER A 235 7.55 32.05 16.94
N SER A 236 8.10 32.74 15.93
CA SER A 236 7.41 33.87 15.31
C SER A 236 6.16 33.45 14.53
N LEU A 237 6.17 32.28 13.89
CA LEU A 237 4.98 31.70 13.27
C LEU A 237 3.92 31.31 14.30
N GLN A 238 4.30 30.82 15.48
CA GLN A 238 3.36 30.53 16.56
C GLN A 238 2.67 31.80 17.06
N VAL A 239 3.41 32.90 17.27
CA VAL A 239 2.80 34.19 17.63
C VAL A 239 1.85 34.69 16.55
N ARG A 240 2.23 34.52 15.27
CA ARG A 240 1.39 34.89 14.13
C ARG A 240 0.11 34.04 14.04
N SER A 241 0.18 32.74 14.37
CA SER A 241 -0.99 31.86 14.36
C SER A 241 -1.99 32.26 15.45
N GLU A 242 -1.53 32.62 16.65
CA GLU A 242 -2.38 33.14 17.71
C GLU A 242 -3.06 34.46 17.31
N LYS A 243 -2.34 35.35 16.63
CA LYS A 243 -2.91 36.61 16.13
C LYS A 243 -4.02 36.34 15.11
N LEU A 244 -3.79 35.44 14.15
CA LEU A 244 -4.80 35.05 13.16
C LEU A 244 -6.04 34.43 13.83
N LYS A 245 -5.85 33.56 14.81
CA LYS A 245 -6.95 32.95 15.58
C LYS A 245 -7.79 34.00 16.32
N ARG A 246 -7.15 35.02 16.90
CA ARG A 246 -7.83 36.15 17.56
C ARG A 246 -8.57 37.04 16.56
N GLU A 247 -8.04 37.24 15.35
CA GLU A 247 -8.70 38.01 14.29
C GLU A 247 -9.92 37.27 13.72
N GLU A 248 -9.85 35.94 13.62
CA GLU A 248 -10.97 35.08 13.24
C GLU A 248 -12.11 35.16 14.26
N THR A 249 -11.81 35.08 15.57
CA THR A 249 -12.84 35.23 16.62
C THR A 249 -13.49 36.61 16.61
N LYS A 250 -12.73 37.66 16.27
CA LYS A 250 -13.28 39.02 16.10
C LYS A 250 -14.12 39.16 14.83
N LEU A 251 -13.98 38.27 13.86
CA LEU A 251 -14.74 38.33 12.61
C LEU A 251 -16.22 37.96 12.82
N ASP A 252 -16.50 37.10 13.80
CA ASP A 252 -17.85 36.66 14.12
C ASP A 252 -18.71 37.73 14.81
N THR A 253 -18.08 38.75 15.40
CA THR A 253 -18.79 39.87 16.03
C THR A 253 -19.10 41.02 15.07
N LEU A 254 -18.67 40.94 13.81
CA LEU A 254 -18.84 42.00 12.81
C LEU A 254 -20.12 41.83 11.97
N ARG A 255 -20.69 42.96 11.53
CA ARG A 255 -21.77 43.00 10.53
C ARG A 255 -21.35 42.32 9.22
N GLU A 256 -22.29 41.62 8.56
CA GLU A 256 -22.06 40.77 7.38
C GLU A 256 -21.29 41.44 6.23
N PHE A 257 -21.56 42.70 5.92
CA PHE A 257 -20.90 43.41 4.82
C PHE A 257 -19.40 43.64 5.10
N THR A 258 -19.06 44.02 6.32
CA THR A 258 -17.66 44.19 6.77
C THR A 258 -16.97 42.85 6.98
N LYS A 259 -17.73 41.83 7.41
CA LYS A 259 -17.26 40.45 7.58
C LYS A 259 -16.68 39.90 6.29
N LYS A 260 -17.45 39.89 5.19
CA LYS A 260 -17.00 39.35 3.89
C LYS A 260 -15.70 39.99 3.37
N ARG A 261 -15.53 41.31 3.54
CA ARG A 261 -14.32 42.01 3.09
C ARG A 261 -13.10 41.65 3.95
N LYS A 262 -13.25 41.60 5.27
CA LYS A 262 -12.16 41.21 6.18
C LYS A 262 -11.83 39.72 6.10
N GLU A 263 -12.82 38.88 5.85
CA GLU A 263 -12.65 37.43 5.64
C GLU A 263 -11.73 37.14 4.45
N ALA A 264 -11.92 37.86 3.33
CA ALA A 264 -11.05 37.72 2.17
C ALA A 264 -9.60 38.13 2.46
N SER A 265 -9.38 39.14 3.32
CA SER A 265 -8.03 39.53 3.78
C SER A 265 -7.43 38.46 4.69
N LEU A 266 -8.19 38.00 5.69
CA LEU A 266 -7.77 37.00 6.66
C LEU A 266 -7.40 35.68 5.96
N LYS A 267 -8.20 35.24 4.98
CA LYS A 267 -7.92 34.05 4.16
C LYS A 267 -6.62 34.17 3.38
N ARG A 268 -6.30 35.36 2.84
CA ARG A 268 -5.01 35.60 2.16
C ARG A 268 -3.84 35.51 3.14
N ASP A 269 -3.98 36.06 4.33
CA ASP A 269 -2.92 36.02 5.34
C ASP A 269 -2.74 34.62 5.94
N PHE A 270 -3.83 33.86 6.07
CA PHE A 270 -3.79 32.44 6.43
C PHE A 270 -3.09 31.59 5.35
N ASN A 271 -3.37 31.83 4.06
CA ASN A 271 -2.68 31.15 2.97
C ASN A 271 -1.18 31.46 2.95
N LYS A 272 -0.80 32.72 3.23
CA LYS A 272 0.62 33.09 3.38
C LYS A 272 1.26 32.39 4.58
N PHE A 273 0.58 32.35 5.72
CA PHE A 273 1.02 31.62 6.90
C PHE A 273 1.24 30.14 6.59
N LYS A 274 0.29 29.48 5.91
CA LYS A 274 0.43 28.09 5.49
C LYS A 274 1.65 27.85 4.60
N ALA A 275 1.91 28.76 3.66
CA ALA A 275 3.11 28.70 2.82
C ALA A 275 4.40 28.90 3.63
N ASP A 276 4.41 29.80 4.62
CA ASP A 276 5.56 30.03 5.51
C ASP A 276 5.85 28.80 6.39
N VAL A 277 4.81 28.15 6.91
CA VAL A 277 4.91 26.91 7.70
C VAL A 277 5.47 25.77 6.85
N HIS A 278 4.91 25.54 5.65
CA HIS A 278 5.40 24.50 4.75
C HIS A 278 6.87 24.72 4.37
N MET A 279 7.26 25.96 4.10
CA MET A 279 8.66 26.30 3.81
C MET A 279 9.58 26.03 5.01
N LEU A 280 9.12 26.30 6.23
CA LEU A 280 9.88 26.02 7.45
C LEU A 280 10.01 24.51 7.71
N GLU A 281 8.96 23.73 7.49
CA GLU A 281 8.97 22.26 7.58
C GLU A 281 9.93 21.63 6.57
N ASP A 282 9.90 22.11 5.32
CA ASP A 282 10.86 21.71 4.28
C ASP A 282 12.30 22.03 4.72
N ALA A 283 12.54 23.23 5.24
CA ALA A 283 13.86 23.63 5.74
C ALA A 283 14.34 22.73 6.89
N PHE A 284 13.46 22.44 7.85
CA PHE A 284 13.75 21.60 8.99
C PHE A 284 14.03 20.15 8.59
N SER A 285 13.18 19.57 7.73
CA SER A 285 13.34 18.19 7.25
C SER A 285 14.65 18.02 6.47
N HIS A 286 15.04 19.01 5.66
CA HIS A 286 16.33 19.02 4.96
C HIS A 286 17.51 19.11 5.93
N ALA A 287 17.46 20.02 6.92
CA ALA A 287 18.51 20.15 7.92
C ALA A 287 18.67 18.87 8.76
N HIS A 288 17.55 18.28 9.18
CA HIS A 288 17.53 17.04 9.94
C HIS A 288 18.09 15.85 9.14
N SER A 289 17.65 15.71 7.89
CA SER A 289 18.14 14.65 6.98
C SER A 289 19.64 14.78 6.68
N ALA A 290 20.17 16.00 6.61
CA ALA A 290 21.59 16.23 6.39
C ALA A 290 22.45 15.75 7.58
N VAL A 291 21.98 15.94 8.81
CA VAL A 291 22.66 15.48 10.03
C VAL A 291 22.59 13.96 10.20
N ASN A 292 21.43 13.35 9.95
CA ASN A 292 21.32 11.89 10.04
C ASN A 292 22.24 11.20 9.02
N ARG A 293 22.39 11.78 7.83
CA ARG A 293 23.36 11.32 6.82
C ARG A 293 24.80 11.50 7.27
N SER A 294 25.16 12.60 7.93
CA SER A 294 26.54 12.84 8.39
C SER A 294 26.95 11.94 9.57
N ARG A 295 26.00 11.54 10.45
CA ARG A 295 26.28 10.79 11.68
C ARG A 295 26.45 9.27 11.55
N GLY A 296 26.09 8.64 10.43
CA GLY A 296 26.25 7.18 10.33
C GLY A 296 25.86 6.54 9.00
N GLU A 297 25.01 7.17 8.19
CA GLU A 297 24.58 6.60 6.90
C GLU A 297 25.67 6.63 5.81
N ASN A 298 26.77 7.35 6.07
CA ASN A 298 27.84 7.65 5.12
C ASN A 298 29.10 6.78 5.25
N SER A 299 29.09 5.72 6.07
CA SER A 299 30.22 4.80 6.10
C SER A 299 30.48 4.30 4.67
N GLY A 300 31.75 4.29 4.24
CA GLY A 300 32.10 3.86 2.88
C GLY A 300 31.50 2.49 2.54
N LEU A 301 31.41 1.62 3.54
CA LEU A 301 30.85 0.27 3.44
C LEU A 301 29.35 0.25 3.11
N ILE A 302 28.53 1.08 3.78
CA ILE A 302 27.08 1.14 3.51
C ILE A 302 26.82 1.60 2.07
N ARG A 303 27.66 2.50 1.53
CA ARG A 303 27.52 2.98 0.14
C ARG A 303 27.83 1.90 -0.89
N VAL A 304 28.92 1.16 -0.70
CA VAL A 304 29.28 0.02 -1.56
C VAL A 304 28.22 -1.08 -1.44
N GLY A 305 27.74 -1.36 -0.22
CA GLY A 305 26.65 -2.30 0.01
C GLY A 305 25.36 -1.92 -0.71
N LYS A 306 24.93 -0.66 -0.63
CA LYS A 306 23.76 -0.14 -1.37
C LYS A 306 23.93 -0.26 -2.89
N LEU A 307 25.14 -0.02 -3.41
CA LEU A 307 25.41 -0.16 -4.85
C LEU A 307 25.33 -1.62 -5.30
N ALA A 308 26.02 -2.52 -4.59
CA ALA A 308 26.02 -3.95 -4.88
C ALA A 308 24.60 -4.52 -4.82
N LEU A 309 23.84 -4.18 -3.78
CA LEU A 309 22.44 -4.58 -3.63
C LEU A 309 21.55 -3.99 -4.75
N GLY A 310 21.82 -2.77 -5.19
CA GLY A 310 21.14 -2.15 -6.34
C GLY A 310 21.38 -2.92 -7.65
N ILE A 311 22.62 -3.32 -7.94
CA ILE A 311 22.97 -4.11 -9.14
C ILE A 311 22.33 -5.50 -9.08
N ILE A 312 22.42 -6.18 -7.93
CA ILE A 312 21.80 -7.49 -7.73
C ILE A 312 20.28 -7.38 -7.91
N SER A 313 19.65 -6.36 -7.31
CA SER A 313 18.22 -6.10 -7.45
C SER A 313 17.83 -5.81 -8.90
N MET A 314 18.68 -5.12 -9.68
CA MET A 314 18.43 -4.85 -11.09
C MET A 314 18.44 -6.13 -11.92
N ILE A 315 19.44 -7.00 -11.70
CA ILE A 315 19.52 -8.31 -12.37
C ILE A 315 18.32 -9.17 -12.00
N LEU A 316 17.99 -9.25 -10.70
CA LEU A 316 16.85 -10.03 -10.22
C LEU A 316 15.53 -9.52 -10.80
N SER A 317 15.36 -8.21 -10.89
CA SER A 317 14.19 -7.54 -11.49
C SER A 317 14.04 -7.90 -12.98
N MET A 318 15.14 -7.89 -13.73
CA MET A 318 15.14 -8.29 -15.14
C MET A 318 14.86 -9.78 -15.32
N LEU A 319 15.49 -10.64 -14.51
CA LEU A 319 15.28 -12.09 -14.54
C LEU A 319 13.84 -12.45 -14.18
N TRP A 320 13.25 -11.76 -13.20
CA TRP A 320 11.87 -12.00 -12.80
C TRP A 320 10.89 -11.58 -13.90
N LEU A 321 11.09 -10.39 -14.51
CA LEU A 321 10.27 -9.96 -15.64
C LEU A 321 10.41 -10.91 -16.83
N LEU A 322 11.62 -11.35 -17.14
CA LEU A 322 11.88 -12.36 -18.16
C LEU A 322 11.18 -13.68 -17.84
N HIS A 323 11.25 -14.16 -16.59
CA HIS A 323 10.55 -15.37 -16.15
C HIS A 323 9.04 -15.26 -16.35
N VAL A 324 8.42 -14.13 -15.99
CA VAL A 324 6.98 -13.92 -16.21
C VAL A 324 6.63 -13.89 -17.70
N VAL A 325 7.42 -13.19 -18.52
CA VAL A 325 7.21 -13.15 -19.98
C VAL A 325 7.33 -14.54 -20.59
N LEU A 326 8.40 -15.27 -20.26
CA LEU A 326 8.63 -16.63 -20.75
C LEU A 326 7.53 -17.57 -20.28
N PHE A 327 7.12 -17.50 -19.02
CA PHE A 327 6.03 -18.33 -18.49
C PHE A 327 4.70 -18.08 -19.21
N MET A 328 4.38 -16.81 -19.51
CA MET A 328 3.16 -16.43 -20.22
C MET A 328 3.21 -16.76 -21.73
N VAL A 329 4.39 -16.80 -22.34
CA VAL A 329 4.58 -17.10 -23.77
C VAL A 329 4.75 -18.60 -24.03
N ALA A 330 5.58 -19.28 -23.23
CA ALA A 330 5.94 -20.69 -23.40
C ALA A 330 4.85 -21.67 -22.92
N ARG A 331 3.71 -21.16 -22.44
CA ARG A 331 2.62 -22.00 -21.92
C ARG A 331 2.00 -22.83 -23.05
N LYS A 332 2.48 -24.06 -23.21
CA LYS A 332 1.81 -25.11 -23.99
C LYS A 332 0.59 -25.60 -23.21
N LYS A 333 -0.55 -25.76 -23.89
CA LYS A 333 -1.80 -26.24 -23.29
C LYS A 333 -1.61 -27.68 -22.76
N GLY A 334 -1.52 -27.81 -21.44
CA GLY A 334 -1.78 -29.05 -20.71
C GLY A 334 -0.53 -29.89 -20.40
N THR A 335 -0.13 -29.90 -19.11
CA THR A 335 0.36 -31.06 -18.37
C THR A 335 0.65 -30.63 -16.92
N GLY A 336 0.08 -31.33 -15.93
CA GLY A 336 0.43 -31.27 -14.50
C GLY A 336 0.18 -29.92 -13.81
N GLN A 337 -1.05 -29.66 -13.36
CA GLN A 337 -1.41 -28.42 -12.67
C GLN A 337 -1.59 -28.65 -11.16
N SER A 338 -0.86 -27.91 -10.32
CA SER A 338 -1.08 -27.88 -8.87
C SER A 338 -2.47 -27.32 -8.52
N VAL A 339 -2.99 -27.63 -7.32
CA VAL A 339 -4.29 -27.11 -6.86
C VAL A 339 -4.30 -25.58 -6.82
N ALA A 340 -3.21 -24.96 -6.36
CA ALA A 340 -3.02 -23.51 -6.47
C ALA A 340 -3.17 -23.00 -7.91
N TRP A 341 -2.55 -23.64 -8.90
CA TRP A 341 -2.73 -23.23 -10.29
C TRP A 341 -4.17 -23.44 -10.76
N ARG A 342 -4.84 -24.49 -10.26
CA ARG A 342 -6.26 -24.72 -10.56
C ARG A 342 -7.12 -23.55 -10.07
N MET A 343 -6.88 -23.09 -8.85
CA MET A 343 -7.61 -21.97 -8.24
C MET A 343 -7.23 -20.59 -8.80
N PHE A 344 -5.94 -20.30 -8.99
CA PHE A 344 -5.49 -18.98 -9.42
C PHE A 344 -5.57 -18.74 -10.94
N ALA A 345 -5.36 -19.78 -11.75
CA ALA A 345 -5.18 -19.64 -13.18
C ALA A 345 -6.24 -20.36 -14.02
N THR A 346 -6.93 -21.39 -13.50
CA THR A 346 -8.07 -21.98 -14.24
C THR A 346 -9.42 -21.48 -13.77
N GLU A 347 -9.69 -21.29 -12.48
CA GLU A 347 -11.01 -20.80 -12.02
C GLU A 347 -11.30 -19.37 -12.49
N ALA A 348 -10.29 -18.49 -12.48
CA ALA A 348 -10.41 -17.17 -13.10
C ALA A 348 -10.46 -17.22 -14.63
N HIS A 349 -9.83 -18.19 -15.29
CA HIS A 349 -9.80 -18.29 -16.76
C HIS A 349 -11.12 -18.79 -17.37
N TYR A 350 -11.88 -19.60 -16.63
CA TYR A 350 -13.13 -20.17 -17.13
C TYR A 350 -14.35 -19.28 -16.97
N LEU A 351 -14.28 -18.19 -16.20
CA LEU A 351 -15.32 -17.17 -16.17
C LEU A 351 -15.27 -16.34 -17.44
N ASP A 352 -16.40 -16.25 -18.14
CA ASP A 352 -16.48 -15.69 -19.49
C ASP A 352 -15.93 -14.25 -19.56
N PHE A 353 -16.21 -13.45 -18.52
CA PHE A 353 -15.72 -12.07 -18.41
C PHE A 353 -14.20 -11.99 -18.23
N TYR A 354 -13.62 -12.84 -17.40
CA TYR A 354 -12.20 -12.80 -17.07
C TYR A 354 -11.32 -13.41 -18.17
N ARG A 355 -11.86 -14.39 -18.89
CA ARG A 355 -11.19 -15.04 -20.02
C ARG A 355 -10.63 -14.03 -21.03
N PHE A 356 -11.38 -12.97 -21.33
CA PHE A 356 -10.95 -11.91 -22.24
C PHE A 356 -9.60 -11.29 -21.84
N PHE A 357 -9.38 -11.01 -20.56
CA PHE A 357 -8.16 -10.36 -20.08
C PHE A 357 -6.93 -11.26 -20.17
N PHE A 358 -7.11 -12.56 -19.89
CA PHE A 358 -6.04 -13.54 -19.96
C PHE A 358 -5.71 -13.93 -21.41
N ASP A 359 -6.72 -14.11 -22.26
CA ASP A 359 -6.53 -14.45 -23.68
C ASP A 359 -5.82 -13.30 -24.42
N ASN A 360 -6.14 -12.04 -24.10
CA ASN A 360 -5.47 -10.86 -24.65
C ASN A 360 -4.21 -10.43 -23.88
N LYS A 361 -3.75 -11.20 -22.89
CA LYS A 361 -2.54 -10.92 -22.09
C LYS A 361 -2.51 -9.50 -21.49
N VAL A 362 -3.68 -8.94 -21.14
CA VAL A 362 -3.83 -7.54 -20.70
C VAL A 362 -2.96 -7.24 -19.48
N PHE A 363 -2.93 -8.15 -18.51
CA PHE A 363 -2.12 -8.00 -17.29
C PHE A 363 -0.62 -7.94 -17.57
N LEU A 364 -0.13 -8.70 -18.56
CA LEU A 364 1.28 -8.69 -18.96
C LEU A 364 1.65 -7.34 -19.57
N TYR A 365 0.83 -6.84 -20.50
CA TYR A 365 1.04 -5.52 -21.09
C TYR A 365 0.97 -4.42 -20.04
N MET A 366 0.00 -4.48 -19.13
CA MET A 366 -0.13 -3.52 -18.03
C MET A 366 1.11 -3.48 -17.14
N MET A 367 1.67 -4.65 -16.80
CA MET A 367 2.87 -4.76 -15.97
C MET A 367 4.13 -4.23 -16.66
N ILE A 368 4.28 -4.49 -17.97
CA ILE A 368 5.40 -3.95 -18.75
C ILE A 368 5.27 -2.42 -18.86
N ILE A 369 4.09 -1.93 -19.19
CA ILE A 369 3.82 -0.49 -19.32
C ILE A 369 4.06 0.23 -17.98
N SER A 370 3.56 -0.29 -16.87
CA SER A 370 3.76 0.33 -15.54
C SER A 370 5.24 0.32 -15.12
N SER A 371 5.99 -0.73 -15.44
CA SER A 371 7.44 -0.79 -15.20
C SER A 371 8.21 0.25 -16.03
N VAL A 372 7.89 0.37 -17.33
CA VAL A 372 8.51 1.37 -18.22
C VAL A 372 8.17 2.79 -17.77
N ILE A 373 6.90 3.07 -17.47
CA ILE A 373 6.47 4.38 -16.96
C ILE A 373 7.16 4.68 -15.63
N GLY A 374 7.22 3.72 -14.71
CA GLY A 374 7.91 3.85 -13.43
C GLY A 374 9.38 4.21 -13.61
N PHE A 375 10.09 3.53 -14.52
CA PHE A 375 11.48 3.82 -14.83
C PHE A 375 11.68 5.22 -15.46
N ILE A 376 10.81 5.61 -16.42
CA ILE A 376 10.86 6.95 -17.04
C ILE A 376 10.58 8.04 -15.99
N MET A 377 9.52 7.90 -15.20
CA MET A 377 9.17 8.83 -14.11
C MET A 377 10.34 8.99 -13.13
N LEU A 378 10.96 7.88 -12.73
CA LEU A 378 12.07 7.89 -11.80
C LEU A 378 13.33 8.52 -12.39
N THR A 379 13.62 8.33 -13.67
CA THR A 379 14.77 8.97 -14.34
C THR A 379 14.53 10.46 -14.62
N VAL A 380 13.30 10.87 -14.96
CA VAL A 380 12.91 12.26 -15.20
C VAL A 380 12.82 13.05 -13.89
N ASN A 381 12.03 12.60 -12.91
CA ASN A 381 11.95 13.21 -11.58
C ASN A 381 13.23 12.94 -10.74
N GLY A 382 14.04 11.99 -11.20
CA GLY A 382 15.41 11.74 -10.78
C GLY A 382 16.32 12.98 -10.86
N ARG A 383 15.99 13.88 -11.79
CA ARG A 383 16.66 15.15 -12.02
C ARG A 383 16.15 16.29 -11.14
N VAL A 384 15.34 16.04 -10.11
CA VAL A 384 15.10 17.03 -9.06
C VAL A 384 16.44 17.46 -8.49
N LYS A 385 16.67 18.78 -8.62
CA LYS A 385 17.92 19.52 -8.52
C LYS A 385 18.84 18.92 -7.48
N ARG A 386 20.11 18.80 -7.86
CA ARG A 386 21.28 18.73 -6.97
C ARG A 386 20.94 19.59 -5.75
N THR A 387 20.45 18.96 -4.68
CA THR A 387 19.93 19.69 -3.52
C THR A 387 21.18 20.20 -2.88
N SER A 388 21.56 21.40 -3.30
CA SER A 388 22.41 22.24 -2.51
C SER A 388 21.81 22.18 -1.12
N LEU A 389 22.66 21.88 -0.15
CA LEU A 389 22.33 22.01 1.27
C LEU A 389 21.72 23.39 1.61
N TYR A 390 21.89 24.35 0.71
CA TYR A 390 21.22 25.63 0.65
C TYR A 390 19.78 25.46 0.16
N LEU A 391 18.84 25.76 1.07
CA LEU A 391 17.52 26.26 0.72
C LEU A 391 17.63 27.25 -0.45
N ASP A 392 16.59 27.35 -1.27
CA ASP A 392 16.50 28.45 -2.22
C ASP A 392 16.84 29.76 -1.48
N LYS A 393 17.73 30.59 -2.02
CA LYS A 393 18.22 31.80 -1.34
C LYS A 393 17.05 32.70 -0.91
N SER A 394 15.96 32.66 -1.66
CA SER A 394 14.68 33.30 -1.32
C SER A 394 14.06 32.76 -0.02
N ALA A 395 14.01 31.43 0.12
CA ALA A 395 13.47 30.76 1.30
C ALA A 395 14.37 30.98 2.53
N GLU A 396 15.69 30.87 2.37
CA GLU A 396 16.64 31.15 3.47
C GLU A 396 16.52 32.59 3.96
N LYS A 397 16.42 33.56 3.04
CA LYS A 397 16.20 34.97 3.38
C LYS A 397 14.90 35.15 4.16
N ARG A 398 13.80 34.53 3.71
CA ARG A 398 12.49 34.65 4.36
C ARG A 398 12.46 33.97 5.74
N ILE A 399 13.15 32.86 5.94
CA ILE A 399 13.31 32.23 7.26
C ILE A 399 14.09 33.16 8.20
N ARG A 400 15.16 33.81 7.72
CA ARG A 400 15.91 34.80 8.53
C ARG A 400 15.07 36.02 8.87
N GLU A 401 14.23 36.50 7.96
CA GLU A 401 13.24 37.57 8.21
C GLU A 401 12.22 37.15 9.29
N LEU A 402 11.70 35.93 9.21
CA LEU A 402 10.80 35.40 10.25
C LEU A 402 11.51 35.24 11.60
N ALA A 403 12.77 34.81 11.60
CA ALA A 403 13.56 34.67 12.82
C ALA A 403 13.89 36.02 13.47
N SER A 404 14.11 37.09 12.69
CA SER A 404 14.37 38.42 13.22
C SER A 404 13.13 39.08 13.82
N LEU A 405 11.94 38.79 13.28
CA LEU A 405 10.66 39.25 13.87
C LEU A 405 10.44 38.73 15.30
N SER A 406 11.01 37.58 15.66
CA SER A 406 10.96 37.06 17.03
C SER A 406 11.76 37.91 18.03
N ILE A 407 12.80 38.62 17.59
CA ILE A 407 13.70 39.39 18.47
C ILE A 407 13.07 40.75 18.81
N GLY A 408 12.26 41.31 17.92
CA GLY A 408 11.57 42.60 18.15
C GLY A 408 10.24 42.51 18.92
N ALA A 409 9.80 41.30 19.28
CA ALA A 409 8.53 41.06 19.98
C ALA A 409 8.70 40.68 21.47
N GLY A 410 9.95 40.66 21.96
CA GLY A 410 10.32 40.35 23.34
C GLY A 410 10.42 41.57 24.22
#